data_AF-A0A3D1M632-F1
#
_entry.id   AF-A0A3D1M632-F1
#
_cell.length_a   1.000
_cell.length_b   1.000
_cell.length_c   1.000
_cell.angle_alpha   90.00
_cell.angle_beta   90.00
_cell.angle_gamma   90.00
#
_symmetry.space_group_name_H-M   'P 1'
#
loop_
_entity.id
_entity.type
_entity.pdbx_description
1 polymer ?
#
loop_
_entity_poly.entity_id
_entity_poly.type
_entity_poly.pdbx_seq_one_letter_code
_entity_poly.pdbx_strand_id
1 'polypeptide(L)'
;TIADNYLPYGSNYAVSFVGNPHSVNGAGVYPPGIVIAANRYLAAKGSSLRAYDITGSSMEQLYSYLDQGYPVLVWSTTGMASPYVTGHQSYGGRTYPWFSQEHCVVLKGYNRRTNTVYVSDSISGDLGRNASRFTDLYNQIGRFAVVIR
;
A
#
# COMPACT_ATOMS: atom_id res chain seq x y z
N THR A 1 -11.52 -13.49 8.80
CA THR A 1 -11.04 -12.85 7.55
C THR A 1 -9.52 -12.92 7.47
N ILE A 2 -8.86 -12.35 6.44
CA ILE A 2 -7.38 -12.23 6.46
C ILE A 2 -6.93 -11.34 7.62
N ALA A 3 -7.67 -10.25 7.87
CA ALA A 3 -7.40 -9.32 8.98
C ALA A 3 -7.45 -10.04 10.35
N ASP A 4 -8.42 -10.93 10.57
CA ASP A 4 -8.56 -11.60 11.88
C ASP A 4 -7.46 -12.63 12.16
N ASN A 5 -6.97 -13.29 11.12
CA ASN A 5 -6.15 -14.49 11.28
C ASN A 5 -4.65 -14.27 11.02
N TYR A 6 -4.28 -13.22 10.28
CA TYR A 6 -2.90 -13.07 9.80
C TYR A 6 -2.30 -11.69 10.08
N LEU A 7 -3.14 -10.65 10.18
CA LEU A 7 -2.68 -9.28 10.41
C LEU A 7 -2.14 -9.12 11.84
N PRO A 8 -0.92 -8.58 12.03
CA PRO A 8 -0.44 -8.20 13.36
C PRO A 8 -1.22 -7.00 13.89
N TYR A 9 -1.54 -7.00 15.19
CA TYR A 9 -2.20 -5.89 15.90
C TYR A 9 -1.28 -5.31 16.95
N GLY A 10 -1.30 -3.99 17.13
CA GLY A 10 -0.43 -3.31 18.07
C GLY A 10 -0.61 -1.81 18.08
N SER A 11 0.36 -1.10 18.65
CA SER A 11 0.37 0.36 18.76
C SER A 11 1.28 1.05 17.74
N ASN A 12 1.98 0.29 16.90
CA ASN A 12 2.91 0.81 15.90
C ASN A 12 2.43 0.47 14.49
N TYR A 13 1.86 1.47 13.80
CA TYR A 13 1.31 1.31 12.44
C TYR A 13 2.36 0.94 11.39
N ALA A 14 3.66 1.08 11.67
CA ALA A 14 4.71 0.63 10.75
C ALA A 14 4.66 -0.89 10.55
N VAL A 15 4.39 -1.66 11.61
CA VAL A 15 4.54 -3.13 11.63
C VAL A 15 3.26 -3.87 12.07
N SER A 16 2.24 -3.15 12.52
CA SER A 16 0.99 -3.72 13.03
C SER A 16 -0.19 -2.80 12.75
N PHE A 17 -1.39 -3.34 12.65
CA PHE A 17 -2.60 -2.54 12.55
C PHE A 17 -2.89 -1.87 13.89
N VAL A 18 -3.11 -0.56 13.87
CA VAL A 18 -3.48 0.24 15.04
C VAL A 18 -5.00 0.46 15.03
N GLY A 19 -5.68 -0.06 16.06
CA GLY A 19 -7.14 -0.01 16.19
C GLY A 19 -7.83 -1.27 15.66
N ASN A 20 -9.08 -1.13 15.21
CA ASN A 20 -9.89 -2.25 14.71
C ASN A 20 -10.14 -2.10 13.20
N PRO A 21 -9.67 -3.03 12.34
CA PRO A 21 -9.83 -2.97 10.89
C PRO A 21 -11.27 -3.18 10.42
N HIS A 22 -12.17 -3.63 11.31
CA HIS A 22 -13.61 -3.75 11.04
C HIS A 22 -14.40 -2.52 11.49
N SER A 23 -13.71 -1.48 11.98
CA SER A 23 -14.32 -0.25 12.46
C SER A 23 -13.82 0.94 11.66
N VAL A 24 -14.71 1.92 11.46
CA VAL A 24 -14.36 3.24 10.89
C VAL A 24 -13.36 4.04 11.72
N ASN A 25 -13.15 3.64 12.99
CA ASN A 25 -12.22 4.30 13.91
C ASN A 25 -10.83 3.62 13.96
N GLY A 26 -10.60 2.57 13.18
CA GLY A 26 -9.25 2.03 12.99
C GLY A 26 -8.35 3.03 12.27
N ALA A 27 -7.07 3.03 12.60
CA ALA A 27 -6.07 3.77 11.83
C ALA A 27 -5.68 2.92 10.60
N GLY A 28 -4.48 2.34 10.61
CA GLY A 28 -4.05 1.45 9.54
C GLY A 28 -2.73 0.78 9.83
N VAL A 29 -2.09 0.33 8.76
CA VAL A 29 -0.85 -0.44 8.80
C VAL A 29 -0.04 -0.15 7.53
N TYR A 30 1.27 -0.06 7.68
CA TYR A 30 2.21 0.20 6.59
C TYR A 30 2.84 -1.09 6.03
N PRO A 31 3.65 -1.00 4.94
CA PRO A 31 4.17 -2.16 4.23
C PRO A 31 4.75 -3.28 5.10
N PRO A 32 5.57 -3.03 6.15
CA PRO A 32 6.11 -4.12 6.95
C PRO A 32 5.02 -5.01 7.59
N GLY A 33 3.97 -4.41 8.16
CA GLY A 33 2.87 -5.16 8.75
C GLY A 33 2.04 -5.93 7.71
N ILE A 34 1.82 -5.33 6.54
CA ILE A 34 1.14 -6.00 5.41
C ILE A 34 1.95 -7.18 4.88
N VAL A 35 3.27 -7.03 4.74
CA VAL A 35 4.16 -8.12 4.28
C VAL A 35 4.12 -9.30 5.25
N ILE A 36 4.11 -9.04 6.57
CA ILE A 36 3.94 -10.09 7.59
C ILE A 36 2.60 -10.80 7.38
N ALA A 37 1.50 -10.05 7.27
CA ALA A 37 0.16 -10.62 7.11
C ALA A 37 0.03 -11.45 5.83
N ALA A 38 0.48 -10.90 4.70
CA ALA A 38 0.43 -11.55 3.40
C ALA A 38 1.27 -12.83 3.38
N ASN A 39 2.49 -12.81 3.90
CA ASN A 39 3.34 -14.01 3.94
C ASN A 39 2.80 -15.09 4.89
N ARG A 40 2.18 -14.72 6.02
CA ARG A 40 1.48 -15.69 6.88
C ARG A 40 0.32 -16.36 6.15
N TYR A 41 -0.50 -15.57 5.44
CA TYR A 41 -1.60 -16.11 4.64
C TYR A 41 -1.09 -17.03 3.52
N LEU A 42 -0.10 -16.58 2.74
CA LEU A 42 0.47 -17.35 1.64
C LEU A 42 1.07 -18.68 2.12
N ALA A 43 1.79 -18.68 3.24
CA ALA A 43 2.33 -19.89 3.85
C ALA A 43 1.22 -20.84 4.32
N ALA A 44 0.19 -20.34 4.99
CA ALA A 44 -0.96 -21.14 5.43
C ALA A 44 -1.75 -21.75 4.26
N LYS A 45 -1.63 -21.18 3.05
CA LYS A 45 -2.21 -21.71 1.81
C LYS A 45 -1.25 -22.58 1.00
N GLY A 46 -0.06 -22.86 1.49
CA GLY A 46 0.95 -23.63 0.77
C GLY A 46 1.41 -22.97 -0.53
N SER A 47 1.23 -21.65 -0.67
CA SER A 47 1.65 -20.91 -1.86
C SER A 47 3.16 -20.82 -1.94
N SER A 48 3.71 -20.88 -3.16
CA SER A 48 5.12 -20.57 -3.43
C SER A 48 5.39 -19.07 -3.50
N LEU A 49 4.36 -18.25 -3.73
CA LEU A 49 4.47 -16.79 -3.82
C LEU A 49 4.82 -16.16 -2.48
N ARG A 50 5.50 -15.02 -2.50
CA ARG A 50 5.85 -14.22 -1.32
C ARG A 50 5.55 -12.75 -1.54
N ALA A 51 5.17 -12.07 -0.47
CA ALA A 51 5.04 -10.62 -0.42
C ALA A 51 6.40 -9.99 -0.11
N TYR A 52 6.73 -8.91 -0.82
CA TYR A 52 7.97 -8.17 -0.68
C TYR A 52 7.66 -6.69 -0.46
N ASP A 53 8.27 -6.09 0.56
CA ASP A 53 8.30 -4.64 0.74
C ASP A 53 9.25 -4.06 -0.31
N ILE A 54 8.69 -3.31 -1.26
CA ILE A 54 9.43 -2.61 -2.31
C ILE A 54 9.35 -1.09 -2.12
N THR A 55 9.12 -0.64 -0.89
CA THR A 55 9.08 0.77 -0.53
C THR A 55 10.33 1.51 -0.99
N GLY A 56 10.12 2.68 -1.57
CA GLY A 56 11.19 3.53 -2.12
C GLY A 56 11.42 3.34 -3.61
N SER A 57 10.81 2.32 -4.22
CA SER A 57 10.79 2.14 -5.67
C SER A 57 10.25 3.39 -6.39
N SER A 58 10.76 3.70 -7.57
CA SER A 58 10.17 4.72 -8.45
C SER A 58 8.89 4.19 -9.11
N MET A 59 8.07 5.09 -9.64
CA MET A 59 6.89 4.69 -10.43
C MET A 59 7.25 3.86 -11.66
N GLU A 60 8.39 4.15 -12.30
CA GLU A 60 8.93 3.36 -13.41
C GLU A 60 9.29 1.93 -12.98
N GLN A 61 9.85 1.75 -11.78
CA GLN A 61 10.08 0.42 -11.22
C GLN A 61 8.76 -0.29 -10.93
N LEU A 62 7.73 0.43 -10.44
CA LEU A 62 6.40 -0.14 -10.27
C LEU A 62 5.80 -0.60 -11.60
N TYR A 63 5.90 0.19 -12.67
CA TYR A 63 5.46 -0.20 -14.01
C TYR A 63 6.21 -1.43 -14.53
N SER A 64 7.49 -1.57 -14.21
CA SER A 64 8.26 -2.76 -14.57
C SER A 64 7.73 -4.03 -13.90
N TYR A 65 7.17 -3.95 -12.68
CA TYR A 65 6.46 -5.09 -12.06
C TYR A 65 5.15 -5.41 -12.79
N LEU A 66 4.40 -4.38 -13.21
CA LEU A 66 3.16 -4.57 -13.97
C LEU A 66 3.42 -5.23 -15.33
N ASP A 67 4.48 -4.82 -16.04
CA ASP A 67 4.88 -5.41 -17.32
C ASP A 67 5.24 -6.90 -17.18
N GLN A 68 5.66 -7.33 -15.99
CA GLN A 68 5.92 -8.74 -15.65
C GLN A 68 4.68 -9.48 -15.15
N GLY A 69 3.52 -8.83 -15.10
CA GLY A 69 2.27 -9.42 -14.63
C GLY A 69 2.08 -9.39 -13.11
N TYR A 70 2.84 -8.59 -12.37
CA TYR A 70 2.72 -8.44 -10.92
C TYR A 70 2.05 -7.10 -10.54
N PRO A 71 0.77 -7.10 -10.15
CA PRO A 71 0.13 -5.93 -9.55
C PRO A 71 0.84 -5.51 -8.27
N VAL A 72 0.79 -4.21 -7.96
CA VAL A 72 1.50 -3.64 -6.81
C VAL A 72 0.50 -2.97 -5.88
N LEU A 73 0.52 -3.31 -4.59
CA LEU A 73 -0.17 -2.54 -3.56
C LEU A 73 0.62 -1.26 -3.30
N VAL A 74 -0.01 -0.11 -3.48
CA VAL A 74 0.62 1.21 -3.38
C VAL A 74 -0.17 2.05 -2.39
N TRP A 75 0.53 2.68 -1.46
CA TRP A 75 -0.10 3.70 -0.64
C TRP A 75 -0.28 4.97 -1.46
N SER A 76 -1.43 5.60 -1.28
CA SER A 76 -1.80 6.89 -1.85
C SER A 76 -2.66 7.65 -0.83
N THR A 77 -3.52 8.53 -1.31
CA THR A 77 -4.52 9.20 -0.49
C THR A 77 -5.93 8.97 -1.01
N THR A 78 -6.90 8.97 -0.10
CA THR A 78 -8.32 8.87 -0.46
C THR A 78 -8.69 9.96 -1.46
N GLY A 79 -9.23 9.55 -2.62
CA GLY A 79 -9.68 10.48 -3.66
C GLY A 79 -8.57 11.35 -4.27
N MET A 80 -7.30 10.98 -4.15
CA MET A 80 -6.14 11.79 -4.59
C MET A 80 -6.03 13.16 -3.88
N ALA A 81 -6.56 13.26 -2.66
CA ALA A 81 -6.48 14.46 -1.83
C ALA A 81 -5.04 14.76 -1.39
N SER A 82 -4.70 16.03 -1.19
CA SER A 82 -3.38 16.39 -0.67
C SER A 82 -3.25 16.02 0.82
N PRO A 83 -2.19 15.29 1.21
CA PRO A 83 -1.96 14.90 2.59
C PRO A 83 -1.17 15.94 3.39
N TYR A 84 -1.28 15.87 4.71
CA TYR A 84 -0.37 16.44 5.69
C TYR A 84 -0.04 15.40 6.77
N VAL A 85 1.08 15.57 7.47
CA VAL A 85 1.53 14.63 8.49
C VAL A 85 0.85 14.93 9.82
N THR A 86 0.38 13.90 10.52
CA THR A 86 -0.26 14.04 11.85
C THR A 86 0.42 13.23 12.96
N GLY A 87 1.43 12.42 12.63
CA GLY A 87 2.17 11.64 13.61
C GLY A 87 3.35 10.91 13.00
N HIS A 88 4.13 10.24 13.85
CA HIS A 88 5.28 9.46 13.43
C HIS A 88 5.42 8.19 14.28
N GLN A 89 5.92 7.13 13.66
CA GLN A 89 6.38 5.91 14.33
C GLN A 89 7.78 5.54 13.82
N SER A 90 8.54 4.83 14.65
CA SER A 90 9.84 4.31 14.25
C SER A 90 9.80 2.80 14.19
N TYR A 91 10.40 2.22 13.15
CA TYR A 91 10.56 0.78 13.00
C TYR A 91 11.74 0.47 12.08
N GLY A 92 12.58 -0.51 12.45
CA GLY A 92 13.70 -0.96 11.61
C GLY A 92 14.69 0.15 11.25
N GLY A 93 14.92 1.13 12.13
CA GLY A 93 15.81 2.28 11.86
C GLY A 93 15.22 3.34 10.92
N ARG A 94 13.94 3.22 10.54
CA ARG A 94 13.23 4.19 9.69
C ARG A 94 12.07 4.86 10.44
N THR A 95 11.85 6.13 10.12
CA THR A 95 10.66 6.88 10.53
C THR A 95 9.54 6.72 9.51
N TYR A 96 8.35 6.41 10.00
CA TYR A 96 7.11 6.28 9.24
C TYR A 96 6.16 7.42 9.67
N PRO A 97 5.96 8.46 8.85
CA PRO A 97 4.96 9.49 9.11
C PRO A 97 3.55 8.92 8.89
N TRP A 98 2.60 9.31 9.75
CA TRP A 98 1.18 9.10 9.49
C TRP A 98 0.63 10.27 8.68
N PHE A 99 -0.02 9.97 7.57
CA PHE A 99 -0.59 10.98 6.67
C PHE A 99 -2.11 11.09 6.87
N SER A 100 -2.64 12.31 6.85
CA SER A 100 -4.08 12.53 6.68
C SER A 100 -4.54 11.91 5.37
N GLN A 101 -5.77 11.37 5.33
CA GLN A 101 -6.32 10.72 4.14
C GLN A 101 -5.50 9.52 3.67
N GLU A 102 -4.73 8.87 4.56
CA GLU A 102 -3.99 7.66 4.25
C GLU A 102 -4.91 6.61 3.63
N HIS A 103 -4.44 6.01 2.53
CA HIS A 103 -5.16 4.98 1.81
C HIS A 103 -4.16 4.11 1.05
N CYS A 104 -4.57 2.92 0.64
CA CYS A 104 -3.81 2.11 -0.30
C CYS A 104 -4.70 1.52 -1.38
N VAL A 105 -4.14 1.34 -2.58
CA VAL A 105 -4.82 0.82 -3.75
C VAL A 105 -3.92 -0.19 -4.47
N VAL A 106 -4.51 -1.10 -5.24
CA VAL A 106 -3.72 -2.00 -6.09
C VAL A 106 -3.52 -1.34 -7.45
N LEU A 107 -2.30 -0.92 -7.75
CA LEU A 107 -1.88 -0.52 -9.08
C LEU A 107 -1.79 -1.76 -9.97
N LYS A 108 -2.52 -1.75 -11.09
CA LYS A 108 -2.65 -2.93 -11.97
C LYS A 108 -2.44 -2.65 -13.45
N GLY A 109 -2.23 -1.40 -13.84
CA GLY A 109 -1.91 -1.04 -15.22
C GLY A 109 -1.61 0.44 -15.37
N TYR A 110 -1.15 0.82 -16.55
CA TYR A 110 -0.85 2.20 -16.89
C TYR A 110 -0.95 2.44 -18.40
N ASN A 111 -1.18 3.68 -18.79
CA ASN A 111 -1.15 4.15 -20.16
C ASN A 111 -0.42 5.50 -20.20
N ARG A 112 0.79 5.48 -20.73
CA ARG A 112 1.65 6.68 -20.85
C ARG A 112 1.09 7.70 -21.83
N ARG A 113 0.39 7.27 -22.88
CA ARG A 113 -0.17 8.16 -23.91
C ARG A 113 -1.30 9.01 -23.36
N THR A 114 -2.12 8.43 -22.48
CA THR A 114 -3.27 9.11 -21.85
C THR A 114 -2.96 9.64 -20.45
N ASN A 115 -1.70 9.53 -19.99
CA ASN A 115 -1.29 9.90 -18.64
C ASN A 115 -2.20 9.28 -17.55
N THR A 116 -2.45 7.98 -17.65
CA THR A 116 -3.41 7.26 -16.78
C THR A 116 -2.75 6.07 -16.09
N VAL A 117 -3.02 5.86 -14.81
CA VAL A 117 -2.81 4.58 -14.12
C VAL A 117 -4.16 3.93 -13.83
N TYR A 118 -4.20 2.60 -13.87
CA TYR A 118 -5.39 1.82 -13.53
C TYR A 118 -5.19 1.18 -12.17
N VAL A 119 -6.15 1.39 -11.28
CA VAL A 119 -6.09 0.91 -9.90
C VAL A 119 -7.37 0.16 -9.54
N SER A 120 -7.24 -0.80 -8.63
CA SER A 120 -8.36 -1.33 -7.84
C SER A 120 -8.35 -0.67 -6.48
N ASP A 121 -9.39 0.13 -6.21
CA ASP A 121 -9.57 0.91 -5.00
C ASP A 121 -10.70 0.26 -4.18
N SER A 122 -10.44 -0.09 -2.92
CA SER A 122 -11.46 -0.73 -2.06
C SER A 122 -12.68 0.15 -1.80
N ILE A 123 -12.59 1.46 -2.04
CA ILE A 123 -13.69 2.43 -1.87
C ILE A 123 -14.42 2.66 -3.21
N SER A 124 -13.68 2.82 -4.30
CA SER A 124 -14.22 3.28 -5.60
C SER A 124 -14.30 2.20 -6.68
N GLY A 125 -13.86 0.97 -6.38
CA GLY A 125 -13.77 -0.11 -7.36
C GLY A 125 -12.61 0.06 -8.33
N ASP A 126 -12.80 -0.41 -9.56
CA ASP A 126 -11.79 -0.32 -10.62
C ASP A 126 -11.92 0.99 -11.39
N LEU A 127 -10.84 1.77 -11.46
CA LEU A 127 -10.85 3.05 -12.16
C LEU A 127 -9.48 3.52 -12.65
N GLY A 128 -9.52 4.46 -13.60
CA GLY A 128 -8.35 5.21 -14.05
C GLY A 128 -8.11 6.45 -13.17
N ARG A 129 -6.84 6.74 -12.88
CA ARG A 129 -6.39 7.97 -12.20
C ARG A 129 -5.36 8.69 -13.06
N ASN A 130 -5.28 10.01 -12.95
CA ASN A 130 -4.21 10.79 -13.59
C ASN A 130 -2.84 10.33 -13.05
N ALA A 131 -1.95 9.87 -13.92
CA ALA A 131 -0.71 9.23 -13.51
C ALA A 131 0.28 10.20 -12.89
N SER A 132 0.36 11.45 -13.38
CA SER A 132 1.21 12.49 -12.78
C SER A 132 0.80 12.77 -11.33
N ARG A 133 -0.48 13.06 -11.09
CA ARG A 133 -0.98 13.32 -9.73
C ARG A 133 -0.83 12.10 -8.82
N PHE A 134 -1.04 10.90 -9.34
CA PHE A 134 -0.82 9.67 -8.58
C PHE A 134 0.65 9.52 -8.16
N THR A 135 1.57 9.79 -9.09
CA THR A 135 3.03 9.75 -8.86
C THR A 135 3.45 10.79 -7.82
N ASP A 136 2.92 12.01 -7.90
CA ASP A 136 3.21 13.07 -6.93
C ASP A 136 2.81 12.67 -5.51
N LEU A 137 1.60 12.12 -5.36
CA LEU A 137 1.11 11.64 -4.07
C LEU A 137 1.95 10.48 -3.54
N TYR A 138 2.24 9.49 -4.38
CA TYR A 138 3.09 8.36 -4.03
C TYR A 138 4.47 8.81 -3.55
N ASN A 139 5.08 9.80 -4.22
CA ASN A 139 6.33 10.41 -3.81
C ASN A 139 6.22 11.14 -2.47
N GLN A 140 5.12 11.90 -2.27
CA GLN A 140 4.91 12.70 -1.07
C GLN A 140 4.72 11.84 0.18
N ILE A 141 4.07 10.68 0.06
CA ILE A 141 3.73 9.84 1.22
C ILE A 141 4.71 8.70 1.49
N GLY A 142 5.95 8.84 1.02
CA GLY A 142 7.05 7.95 1.43
C GLY A 142 7.28 6.73 0.52
N ARG A 143 6.63 6.70 -0.66
CA ARG A 143 6.80 5.66 -1.68
C ARG A 143 6.55 4.23 -1.18
N PHE A 144 5.57 4.06 -0.29
CA PHE A 144 5.22 2.76 0.28
C PHE A 144 4.57 1.86 -0.77
N ALA A 145 5.15 0.68 -0.98
CA ALA A 145 4.66 -0.29 -1.97
C ALA A 145 5.00 -1.74 -1.59
N VAL A 146 4.09 -2.66 -1.91
CA VAL A 146 4.24 -4.10 -1.69
C VAL A 146 3.86 -4.84 -2.97
N VAL A 147 4.65 -5.85 -3.34
CA VAL A 147 4.36 -6.75 -4.46
C VAL A 147 4.30 -8.20 -3.99
N ILE A 148 3.47 -9.02 -4.61
CA ILE A 148 3.47 -10.48 -4.43
C ILE A 148 3.99 -11.11 -5.73
N ARG A 149 4.99 -11.98 -5.62
CA ARG A 149 5.61 -12.72 -6.73
C ARG A 149 6.21 -14.03 -6.27
#